data_AF-N6XWC9-F1
#
_entry.id   AF-N6XWC9-F1
#
_cell.length_a   1.000
_cell.length_b   1.000
_cell.length_c   1.000
_cell.angle_alpha   90.00
_cell.angle_beta   90.00
_cell.angle_gamma   90.00
#
_symmetry.space_group_name_H-M   'P 1'
#
loop_
_entity.id
_entity.type
_entity.pdbx_description
1 polymer ?
#
loop_
_entity_poly.entity_id
_entity_poly.type
_entity_poly.pdbx_seq_one_letter_code
_entity_poly.pdbx_strand_id
1 'polypeptide(L)'
;LDPKQFENMFRRWVGGVVGALSDDAGLAGTIAVDGKTVRGSGTGGESAIHMVSAFATELGLVLGQEKVATKSNEITAIPELLEALSIKGLLVTIDAM
;
A
#
# COMPACT_ATOMS: atom_id res chain seq x y z
N LEU A 1 -5.85 5.07 19.40
CA LEU A 1 -5.62 5.67 18.06
C LEU A 1 -6.70 5.13 17.14
N ASP A 2 -7.39 5.97 16.37
CA ASP A 2 -8.27 5.49 15.30
C ASP A 2 -7.40 4.97 14.14
N PRO A 3 -7.47 3.67 13.77
CA PRO A 3 -6.62 3.10 12.73
C PRO A 3 -6.79 3.78 11.37
N LYS A 4 -8.03 4.09 10.97
CA LYS A 4 -8.31 4.72 9.67
C LYS A 4 -7.81 6.15 9.64
N GLN A 5 -7.99 6.87 10.73
CA GLN A 5 -7.50 8.24 10.83
C GLN A 5 -5.96 8.30 10.80
N PHE A 6 -5.30 7.38 11.51
CA PHE A 6 -3.83 7.27 11.47
C PHE A 6 -3.33 6.94 10.08
N GLU A 7 -3.94 5.94 9.44
CA GLU A 7 -3.58 5.52 8.09
C GLU A 7 -3.73 6.66 7.08
N ASN A 8 -4.83 7.41 7.13
CA ASN A 8 -5.03 8.58 6.28
C ASN A 8 -3.95 9.65 6.47
N MET A 9 -3.56 9.93 7.73
CA MET A 9 -2.51 10.90 8.03
C MET A 9 -1.12 10.40 7.58
N PHE A 10 -0.85 9.11 7.78
CA PHE A 10 0.37 8.46 7.33
C PHE A 10 0.49 8.52 5.80
N ARG A 11 -0.56 8.11 5.07
CA ARG A 11 -0.64 8.18 3.61
C ARG A 11 -0.42 9.61 3.09
N ARG A 12 -1.04 10.61 3.73
CA ARG A 12 -0.84 12.03 3.37
C ARG A 12 0.60 12.50 3.57
N TRP A 13 1.23 12.13 4.69
CA TRP A 13 2.63 12.48 4.96
C TRP A 13 3.55 11.83 3.92
N VAL A 14 3.35 10.53 3.64
CA VAL A 14 4.07 9.81 2.59
C VAL A 14 3.89 10.47 1.23
N GLY A 15 2.66 10.86 0.85
CA GLY A 15 2.41 11.53 -0.44
C GLY A 15 3.22 12.82 -0.62
N GLY A 16 3.45 13.56 0.47
CA GLY A 16 4.37 14.71 0.48
C GLY A 16 5.84 14.33 0.28
N VAL A 17 6.26 13.16 0.77
CA VAL A 17 7.61 12.60 0.52
C VAL A 17 7.75 12.17 -0.93
N VAL A 18 6.71 11.53 -1.50
CA VAL A 18 6.71 11.04 -2.89
C VAL A 18 6.67 12.17 -3.92
N GLY A 19 5.91 13.24 -3.68
CA GLY A 19 5.91 14.42 -4.55
C GLY A 19 7.28 15.10 -4.66
N ALA A 20 8.12 15.00 -3.60
CA ALA A 20 9.51 15.44 -3.66
C ALA A 20 10.40 14.55 -4.55
N LEU A 21 9.96 13.34 -4.91
CA LEU A 21 10.68 12.41 -5.78
C LEU A 21 10.33 12.60 -7.26
N SER A 22 9.09 13.01 -7.55
CA SER A 22 8.57 13.05 -8.92
C SER A 22 8.96 14.29 -9.71
N ASP A 23 9.19 15.44 -9.06
CA ASP A 23 9.22 16.72 -9.77
C ASP A 23 10.62 17.33 -9.97
N ASP A 24 11.68 16.85 -9.29
CA ASP A 24 13.06 17.36 -9.48
C ASP A 24 14.17 16.29 -9.50
N ALA A 25 13.92 15.07 -8.99
CA ALA A 25 14.98 14.09 -8.76
C ALA A 25 15.19 13.05 -9.88
N GLY A 26 14.37 13.06 -10.94
CA GLY A 26 14.47 12.10 -12.03
C GLY A 26 14.23 10.65 -11.61
N LEU A 27 13.61 10.43 -10.44
CA LEU A 27 13.26 9.09 -9.97
C LEU A 27 12.04 8.62 -10.76
N ALA A 28 12.30 7.87 -11.83
CA ALA A 28 11.36 6.92 -12.41
C ALA A 28 11.13 5.78 -11.39
N GLY A 29 10.51 6.11 -10.26
CA GLY A 29 10.35 5.21 -9.13
C GLY A 29 9.44 4.04 -9.48
N THR A 30 9.85 2.84 -9.07
CA THR A 30 9.01 1.65 -9.14
C THR A 30 8.27 1.46 -7.82
N ILE A 31 6.97 1.23 -7.92
CA ILE A 31 6.13 0.83 -6.79
C ILE A 31 5.81 -0.66 -6.94
N ALA A 32 6.32 -1.45 -6.01
CA ALA A 32 5.96 -2.86 -5.89
C ALA A 32 4.72 -3.02 -5.02
N VAL A 33 3.74 -3.79 -5.50
CA VAL A 33 2.51 -4.10 -4.77
C VAL A 33 2.43 -5.60 -4.54
N ASP A 34 2.25 -5.99 -3.29
CA ASP A 34 2.31 -7.38 -2.86
C ASP A 34 1.39 -7.64 -1.65
N GLY A 35 0.76 -8.82 -1.65
CA GLY A 35 -0.10 -9.33 -0.59
C GLY A 35 0.66 -10.17 0.45
N LYS A 36 0.45 -9.87 1.73
CA LYS A 36 1.04 -10.62 2.86
C LYS A 36 -0.01 -10.92 3.91
N THR A 37 0.02 -12.15 4.41
CA THR A 37 -0.79 -12.58 5.56
C THR A 37 0.01 -12.38 6.85
N VAL A 38 -0.54 -11.61 7.78
CA VAL A 38 0.10 -11.29 9.06
C VAL A 38 0.11 -12.54 9.93
N ARG A 39 1.31 -13.07 10.19
CA ARG A 39 1.50 -14.26 11.02
C ARG A 39 0.97 -14.03 12.44
N GLY A 40 0.17 -14.98 12.93
CA GLY A 40 -0.39 -14.94 14.29
C GLY A 40 -1.58 -13.99 14.48
N SER A 41 -2.10 -13.39 13.40
CA SER A 41 -3.26 -12.50 13.48
C SER A 41 -4.62 -13.22 13.48
N GLY A 42 -4.66 -14.51 13.11
CA GLY A 42 -5.87 -15.32 13.18
C GLY A 42 -6.16 -15.73 14.62
N THR A 43 -7.41 -15.58 15.05
CA THR A 43 -7.90 -16.09 16.34
C THR A 43 -8.96 -17.16 16.07
N GLY A 44 -9.29 -18.00 17.06
CA GLY A 44 -10.11 -19.22 16.91
C GLY A 44 -11.50 -19.07 16.24
N GLY A 45 -11.93 -17.88 15.86
CA GLY A 45 -13.09 -17.62 15.00
C GLY A 45 -12.90 -16.58 13.89
N GLU A 46 -11.73 -15.93 13.78
CA GLU A 46 -11.46 -14.88 12.79
C GLU A 46 -10.32 -15.28 11.84
N SER A 47 -10.54 -15.05 10.54
CA SER A 47 -9.50 -15.25 9.53
C SER A 47 -8.30 -14.35 9.80
N ALA A 48 -7.09 -14.87 9.54
CA ALA A 48 -5.87 -14.07 9.60
C ALA A 48 -5.99 -12.80 8.74
N ILE A 49 -5.38 -11.71 9.20
CA ILE A 49 -5.34 -10.45 8.49
C ILE A 49 -4.46 -10.63 7.25
N HIS A 50 -5.07 -10.42 6.09
CA HIS A 50 -4.37 -10.36 4.82
C HIS A 50 -4.34 -8.90 4.36
N MET A 51 -3.15 -8.39 4.06
CA MET A 51 -2.95 -7.01 3.66
C MET A 51 -2.18 -6.92 2.34
N VAL A 52 -2.49 -5.91 1.55
CA VAL A 52 -1.71 -5.52 0.38
C VAL A 52 -0.91 -4.27 0.74
N SER A 53 0.35 -4.22 0.32
CA SER A 53 1.25 -3.07 0.59
C SER A 53 1.80 -2.49 -0.70
N ALA A 54 1.90 -1.16 -0.78
CA ALA A 54 2.59 -0.45 -1.85
C ALA A 54 3.97 -0.01 -1.35
N PHE A 55 5.02 -0.50 -1.98
CA PHE A 55 6.41 -0.31 -1.55
C PHE A 55 7.19 0.44 -2.62
N ALA A 56 7.72 1.61 -2.26
CA ALA A 56 8.63 2.36 -3.11
C ALA A 56 10.03 1.74 -3.05
N THR A 57 10.40 1.03 -4.12
CA THR A 57 11.64 0.23 -4.16
C THR A 57 12.89 1.08 -3.95
N GLU A 58 12.92 2.26 -4.58
CA GLU A 58 14.05 3.19 -4.53
C GLU A 58 14.24 3.81 -3.14
N LEU A 59 13.16 3.97 -2.38
CA LEU A 59 13.20 4.55 -1.03
C LEU A 59 13.29 3.52 0.08
N GLY A 60 13.03 2.25 -0.23
CA GLY A 60 12.88 1.22 0.77
C GLY A 60 11.70 1.48 1.74
N LEU A 61 10.64 2.16 1.27
CA LEU A 61 9.56 2.65 2.13
C LEU A 61 8.19 2.14 1.70
N VAL A 62 7.39 1.68 2.67
CA VAL A 62 5.98 1.34 2.45
C VAL A 62 5.16 2.63 2.41
N LEU A 63 4.59 2.92 1.24
CA LEU A 63 3.81 4.13 1.01
C LEU A 63 2.41 4.06 1.60
N GLY A 64 1.83 2.85 1.60
CA GLY A 64 0.50 2.59 2.11
C GLY A 64 0.22 1.10 2.15
N GLN A 65 -0.80 0.72 2.91
CA GLN A 65 -1.26 -0.65 3.04
C GLN A 65 -2.77 -0.68 3.14
N GLU A 66 -3.41 -1.70 2.56
CA GLU A 66 -4.85 -1.89 2.61
C GLU A 66 -5.18 -3.31 3.09
N LYS A 67 -6.18 -3.44 3.98
CA LYS A 67 -6.62 -4.75 4.46
C LYS A 67 -7.56 -5.36 3.43
N VAL A 68 -7.29 -6.59 3.00
CA VAL A 68 -8.22 -7.33 2.15
C VAL A 68 -9.44 -7.74 2.96
N ALA A 69 -10.62 -7.36 2.47
CA ALA A 69 -11.88 -7.70 3.12
C ALA A 69 -12.12 -9.23 3.13
N THR A 70 -12.77 -9.74 4.18
CA THR A 70 -12.92 -11.18 4.47
C THR A 70 -13.51 -12.02 3.33
N LYS A 71 -14.33 -11.43 2.45
CA LYS A 71 -14.93 -12.10 1.29
C LYS A 71 -14.50 -11.46 -0.04
N SER A 72 -13.32 -10.86 -0.07
CA SER A 72 -12.74 -10.20 -1.24
C SER A 72 -11.33 -10.72 -1.53
N ASN A 73 -10.64 -10.08 -2.48
CA ASN A 73 -9.30 -10.45 -2.91
C ASN A 73 -8.43 -9.21 -3.21
N GLU A 74 -7.15 -9.42 -3.46
CA GLU A 74 -6.20 -8.33 -3.74
C GLU A 74 -6.57 -7.54 -5.00
N ILE A 75 -7.22 -8.18 -6.00
CA ILE A 75 -7.69 -7.51 -7.25
C ILE A 75 -8.58 -6.30 -6.91
N THR A 76 -9.37 -6.37 -5.85
CA THR A 76 -10.22 -5.26 -5.39
C THR A 76 -9.50 -4.28 -4.46
N ALA A 77 -8.60 -4.77 -3.61
CA ALA A 77 -7.91 -3.94 -2.61
C ALA A 77 -6.78 -3.09 -3.22
N ILE A 78 -6.13 -3.58 -4.28
CA ILE A 78 -5.05 -2.86 -4.96
C ILE A 78 -5.54 -1.54 -5.57
N PRO A 79 -6.65 -1.49 -6.34
CA PRO A 79 -7.20 -0.22 -6.83
C PRO A 79 -7.49 0.79 -5.70
N GLU A 80 -8.09 0.35 -4.59
CA GLU A 80 -8.38 1.21 -3.44
C GLU A 80 -7.09 1.79 -2.83
N LEU A 81 -6.06 0.95 -2.68
CA LEU A 81 -4.74 1.36 -2.21
C LEU A 81 -4.10 2.41 -3.14
N LEU A 82 -4.10 2.17 -4.45
CA LEU A 82 -3.48 3.05 -5.44
C LEU A 82 -4.22 4.39 -5.58
N GLU A 83 -5.55 4.38 -5.56
CA GLU A 83 -6.37 5.59 -5.59
C GLU A 83 -6.06 6.48 -4.38
N ALA A 84 -5.99 5.89 -3.19
CA ALA A 84 -5.68 6.61 -1.97
C ALA A 84 -4.23 7.16 -1.93
N LEU A 85 -3.30 6.59 -2.69
CA LEU A 85 -1.93 7.12 -2.80
C LEU A 85 -1.77 8.19 -3.88
N SER A 86 -2.75 8.37 -4.78
CA SER A 86 -2.74 9.38 -5.84
C SER A 86 -1.45 9.39 -6.68
N ILE A 87 -0.84 8.22 -6.89
CA ILE A 87 0.41 8.08 -7.63
C ILE A 87 0.17 8.24 -9.14
N LYS A 88 0.93 9.12 -9.79
CA LYS A 88 0.92 9.33 -11.25
C LYS A 88 2.33 9.30 -11.80
N GLY A 89 2.50 8.75 -13.01
CA GLY A 89 3.79 8.72 -13.69
C GLY A 89 4.82 7.73 -13.15
N LEU A 90 4.43 6.87 -12.20
CA LEU A 90 5.28 5.82 -11.63
C LEU A 90 4.98 4.46 -12.26
N LEU A 91 6.01 3.61 -12.39
CA LEU A 91 5.84 2.22 -12.79
C LEU A 91 5.31 1.42 -11.59
N VAL A 92 4.18 0.75 -11.76
CA VAL A 92 3.62 -0.14 -10.75
C VAL A 92 3.81 -1.59 -11.18
N THR A 93 4.45 -2.40 -10.34
CA THR A 93 4.57 -3.85 -10.51
C THR A 93 3.74 -4.55 -9.45
N ILE A 94 2.97 -5.57 -9.84
CA ILE A 94 2.09 -6.32 -8.95
C ILE A 94 2.44 -7.80 -9.09
N ASP A 95 2.49 -8.55 -7.99
CA ASP A 95 2.62 -10.00 -8.06
C ASP A 95 1.41 -10.62 -8.79
N ALA A 96 1.65 -11.68 -9.54
CA ALA A 96 0.61 -12.35 -10.30
C ALA A 96 -0.23 -13.25 -9.38
N MET A 97 -1.55 -13.04 -9.37
CA MET A 97 -2.53 -13.84 -8.62
C MET A 97 -3.02 -15.07 -9.39
#